data_AF-A0A2V7HAB4-F1
#
_entry.id   AF-A0A2V7HAB4-F1
#
_cell.length_a   1.000
_cell.length_b   1.000
_cell.length_c   1.000
_cell.angle_alpha   90.00
_cell.angle_beta   90.00
_cell.angle_gamma   90.00
#
_symmetry.space_group_name_H-M   'P 1'
#
loop_
_entity.id
_entity.type
_entity.pdbx_description
1 polymer ?
#
loop_
_entity_poly.entity_id
_entity_poly.type
_entity_poly.pdbx_seq_one_letter_code
_entity_poly.pdbx_strand_id
1 'polypeptide(L)'
;SLYRAATAAILRAQPNPDEWTERSVLDAARGVELRAARTSFYPVLDNRAIEEEIRGADVTRNVSRVAQMPRVREWVNAKVRDAAASSNVVVDGRDMGTVVFPEADLKIFLVADSRERAARRLRQRGTPTSEKLLDDEMLRIIERDARDARQTVPAADAAIIDTTSLTQREQVERIVNLWIEQSG
;
A
#
# COMPACT_ATOMS: atom_id res chain seq x y z
N SER A 1 1.54 -1.27 5.52
CA SER A 1 2.21 -1.60 6.81
C SER A 1 1.27 -2.32 7.78
N LEU A 2 0.05 -1.82 8.01
CA LEU A 2 -0.91 -2.40 8.96
C LEU A 2 -1.31 -3.86 8.69
N TYR A 3 -1.66 -4.25 7.45
CA TYR A 3 -1.93 -5.66 7.13
C TYR A 3 -0.74 -6.56 7.47
N ARG A 4 0.49 -6.08 7.22
CA ARG A 4 1.71 -6.82 7.54
C ARG A 4 1.94 -6.89 9.06
N ALA A 5 1.63 -5.83 9.80
CA ALA A 5 1.67 -5.83 11.25
C ALA A 5 0.66 -6.80 11.86
N ALA A 6 -0.58 -6.84 11.37
CA ALA A 6 -1.58 -7.84 11.75
C ALA A 6 -1.12 -9.26 11.41
N THR A 7 -0.47 -9.44 10.24
CA THR A 7 0.10 -10.73 9.82
C THR A 7 1.24 -11.17 10.75
N ALA A 8 2.14 -10.26 11.14
CA ALA A 8 3.21 -10.54 12.09
C ALA A 8 2.64 -10.90 13.47
N ALA A 9 1.63 -10.15 13.94
CA ALA A 9 0.97 -10.41 15.21
C ALA A 9 0.32 -11.80 15.25
N ILE A 10 -0.43 -12.19 14.21
CA ILE A 10 -1.04 -13.52 14.17
C ILE A 10 0.00 -14.64 14.02
N LEU A 11 1.09 -14.43 13.28
CA LEU A 11 2.18 -15.41 13.19
C LEU A 11 2.84 -15.67 14.55
N ARG A 12 2.98 -14.65 15.40
CA ARG A 12 3.48 -14.81 16.78
C ARG A 12 2.51 -15.61 17.66
N ALA A 13 1.21 -15.36 17.53
CA ALA A 13 0.19 -15.99 18.36
C ALA A 13 -0.18 -17.41 17.89
N GLN A 14 -0.17 -17.64 16.58
CA GLN A 14 -0.62 -18.87 15.93
C GLN A 14 0.18 -19.13 14.65
N PRO A 15 1.21 -20.00 14.70
CA PRO A 15 2.12 -20.20 13.57
C PRO A 15 1.49 -20.83 12.33
N ASN A 16 0.38 -21.57 12.47
CA ASN A 16 -0.29 -22.26 11.37
C ASN A 16 -1.32 -21.35 10.64
N PRO A 17 -1.07 -20.90 9.39
CA PRO A 17 -1.97 -19.99 8.69
C PRO A 17 -3.31 -20.59 8.29
N ASP A 18 -3.42 -21.92 8.26
CA ASP A 18 -4.65 -22.59 7.84
C ASP A 18 -5.76 -22.54 8.88
N GLU A 19 -5.41 -22.25 10.13
CA GLU A 19 -6.35 -22.11 11.23
C GLU A 19 -6.78 -20.65 11.47
N TRP A 20 -6.22 -19.70 10.72
CA TRP A 20 -6.50 -18.28 10.93
C TRP A 20 -7.92 -17.93 10.53
N THR A 21 -8.64 -17.35 11.49
CA THR A 21 -9.94 -16.70 11.30
C THR A 21 -9.79 -15.19 11.42
N GLU A 22 -10.74 -14.42 10.89
CA GLU A 22 -10.75 -12.96 11.07
C GLU A 22 -10.70 -12.56 12.55
N ARG A 23 -11.42 -13.30 13.40
CA ARG A 23 -11.41 -13.08 14.86
C ARG A 23 -10.02 -13.27 15.44
N SER A 24 -9.35 -14.39 15.13
CA SER A 24 -8.00 -14.65 15.64
C SER A 24 -6.99 -13.59 15.20
N VAL A 25 -7.07 -13.14 13.94
CA VAL A 25 -6.20 -12.08 13.41
C VAL A 25 -6.45 -10.76 14.13
N LEU A 26 -7.70 -10.37 14.30
CA LEU A 26 -8.06 -9.12 14.99
C LEU A 26 -7.70 -9.18 16.48
N ASP A 27 -7.86 -10.33 17.12
CA ASP A 27 -7.47 -10.53 18.52
C ASP A 27 -5.95 -10.42 18.69
N ALA A 28 -5.16 -11.01 17.79
CA ALA A 28 -3.71 -10.85 17.79
C ALA A 28 -3.27 -9.41 17.47
N ALA A 29 -4.00 -8.71 16.60
CA ALA A 29 -3.68 -7.35 16.17
C ALA A 29 -4.09 -6.25 17.17
N ARG A 30 -4.64 -6.60 18.35
CA ARG A 30 -5.09 -5.62 19.36
C ARG A 30 -3.98 -4.65 19.80
N GLY A 31 -2.75 -5.14 19.93
CA GLY A 31 -1.58 -4.34 20.30
C GLY A 31 -0.96 -3.54 19.15
N VAL A 32 -1.55 -3.57 17.94
CA VAL A 32 -1.03 -2.85 16.78
C VAL A 32 -1.49 -1.38 16.79
N GLU A 33 -0.51 -0.50 16.74
CA GLU A 33 -0.70 0.95 16.64
C GLU A 33 0.15 1.54 15.52
N LEU A 34 -0.30 2.66 14.95
CA LEU A 34 0.53 3.50 14.10
C LEU A 34 1.12 4.63 14.94
N ARG A 35 2.43 4.80 14.87
CA ARG A 35 3.12 5.94 15.48
C ARG A 35 3.63 6.88 14.40
N ALA A 36 3.47 8.17 14.65
CA ALA A 36 4.05 9.21 13.82
C ALA A 36 5.56 9.28 14.06
N ALA A 37 6.32 9.27 12.97
CA ALA A 37 7.68 9.78 12.90
C ALA A 37 7.65 11.19 12.28
N ARG A 38 8.83 11.78 12.02
CA ARG A 38 8.93 13.15 11.51
C ARG A 38 8.14 13.41 10.22
N THR A 39 8.13 12.43 9.30
CA THR A 39 7.52 12.57 7.97
C THR A 39 6.79 11.29 7.52
N SER A 40 6.50 10.37 8.44
CA SER A 40 5.94 9.07 8.11
C SER A 40 5.22 8.46 9.31
N PHE A 41 4.54 7.34 9.08
CA PHE A 41 3.99 6.50 10.14
C PHE A 41 4.62 5.12 10.09
N TYR A 42 4.86 4.52 11.25
CA TYR A 42 5.36 3.16 11.36
C TYR A 42 4.50 2.35 12.34
N PRO A 43 4.30 1.04 12.07
CA PRO A 43 3.54 0.20 12.97
C PRO A 43 4.41 -0.22 14.16
N VAL A 44 3.79 -0.21 15.34
CA VAL A 44 4.32 -0.87 16.53
C VAL A 44 3.36 -1.99 16.94
N LEU A 45 3.90 -2.99 17.62
CA LEU A 45 3.14 -4.05 18.27
C LEU A 45 3.59 -4.13 19.73
N ASP A 46 2.65 -3.95 20.66
CA ASP A 46 2.90 -3.96 22.10
C ASP A 46 4.04 -3.00 22.49
N ASN A 47 3.95 -1.76 22.00
CA ASN A 47 4.95 -0.70 22.17
C ASN A 47 6.32 -0.93 21.51
N ARG A 48 6.53 -2.00 20.75
CA ARG A 48 7.79 -2.30 20.06
C ARG A 48 7.69 -2.03 18.57
N ALA A 49 8.71 -1.39 18.01
CA ALA A 49 8.84 -1.26 16.55
C ALA A 49 9.04 -2.65 15.93
N ILE A 50 8.32 -2.93 14.84
CA ILE A 50 8.32 -4.23 14.15
C ILE A 50 8.67 -4.10 12.67
N GLU A 51 9.39 -3.05 12.30
CA GLU A 51 9.63 -2.67 10.90
C GLU A 51 10.39 -3.73 10.10
N GLU A 52 11.37 -4.39 10.71
CA GLU A 52 12.11 -5.48 10.07
C GLU A 52 11.25 -6.73 9.95
N GLU A 53 10.54 -7.09 11.02
CA GLU A 53 9.69 -8.27 11.09
C GLU A 53 8.56 -8.24 10.06
N ILE A 54 7.90 -7.09 9.87
CA ILE A 54 6.83 -6.96 8.87
C ILE A 54 7.34 -7.06 7.43
N ARG A 55 8.67 -7.06 7.22
CA ARG A 55 9.34 -7.28 5.92
C ARG A 55 9.84 -8.70 5.75
N GLY A 56 9.73 -9.55 6.77
CA GLY A 56 10.12 -10.95 6.74
C GLY A 56 9.41 -11.78 5.67
N ALA A 57 10.02 -12.91 5.33
CA ALA A 57 9.52 -13.81 4.30
C ALA A 57 8.14 -14.39 4.66
N ASP A 58 7.93 -14.78 5.92
CA ASP A 58 6.68 -15.39 6.39
C ASP A 58 5.50 -14.42 6.32
N VAL A 59 5.73 -13.16 6.72
CA VAL A 59 4.75 -12.08 6.57
C VAL A 59 4.45 -11.84 5.09
N THR A 60 5.48 -11.78 4.25
CA THR A 60 5.32 -11.57 2.81
C THR A 60 4.49 -12.67 2.15
N ARG A 61 4.67 -13.94 2.55
CA ARG A 61 3.89 -15.07 2.04
C ARG A 61 2.41 -15.01 2.46
N ASN A 62 2.12 -14.51 3.66
CA ASN A 62 0.79 -14.62 4.25
C ASN A 62 -0.05 -13.34 4.24
N VAL A 63 0.54 -12.16 4.00
CA VAL A 63 -0.18 -10.88 4.06
C VAL A 63 -1.35 -10.80 3.09
N SER A 64 -1.28 -11.46 1.94
CA SER A 64 -2.39 -11.49 0.98
C SER A 64 -3.63 -12.18 1.57
N ARG A 65 -3.44 -13.25 2.35
CA ARG A 65 -4.54 -13.99 3.00
C ARG A 65 -5.22 -13.10 4.04
N VAL A 66 -4.43 -12.40 4.85
CA VAL A 66 -4.92 -11.47 5.87
C VAL A 66 -5.63 -10.27 5.24
N ALA A 67 -5.10 -9.71 4.15
CA ALA A 67 -5.70 -8.56 3.47
C ALA A 67 -7.03 -8.88 2.76
N GLN A 68 -7.32 -10.15 2.49
CA GLN A 68 -8.58 -10.58 1.89
C GLN A 68 -9.72 -10.71 2.90
N MET A 69 -9.44 -10.70 4.21
CA MET A 69 -10.43 -10.81 5.28
C MET A 69 -11.22 -9.48 5.46
N PRO A 70 -12.53 -9.42 5.14
CA PRO A 70 -13.32 -8.19 5.23
C PRO A 70 -13.19 -7.43 6.56
N ARG A 71 -13.30 -8.11 7.70
CA ARG A 71 -13.24 -7.42 9.01
C ARG A 71 -11.84 -6.88 9.32
N VAL A 72 -10.80 -7.52 8.78
CA VAL A 72 -9.43 -7.00 8.88
C VAL A 72 -9.27 -5.76 8.02
N ARG A 73 -9.88 -5.72 6.82
CA ARG A 73 -9.87 -4.51 5.97
C ARG A 73 -10.56 -3.33 6.65
N GLU A 74 -11.72 -3.56 7.25
CA GLU A 74 -12.43 -2.54 8.04
C GLU A 74 -11.56 -2.00 9.18
N TRP A 75 -10.91 -2.90 9.92
CA TRP A 75 -9.98 -2.53 10.99
C TRP A 75 -8.78 -1.71 10.49
N VAL A 76 -8.17 -2.10 9.37
CA VAL A 76 -7.07 -1.33 8.76
C VAL A 76 -7.56 0.06 8.34
N ASN A 77 -8.71 0.14 7.68
CA ASN A 77 -9.27 1.41 7.23
C ASN A 77 -9.56 2.35 8.40
N ALA A 78 -10.10 1.83 9.51
CA ALA A 78 -10.30 2.61 10.73
C ALA A 78 -8.96 3.16 11.27
N LYS A 79 -7.95 2.31 11.41
CA LYS A 79 -6.61 2.73 11.90
C LYS A 79 -5.94 3.78 11.00
N VAL A 80 -6.10 3.67 9.68
CA VAL A 80 -5.57 4.67 8.73
C VAL A 80 -6.29 6.00 8.87
N ARG A 81 -7.63 5.99 9.00
CA ARG A 81 -8.43 7.21 9.22
C ARG A 81 -8.08 7.88 10.54
N ASP A 82 -7.94 7.11 11.62
CA ASP A 82 -7.55 7.63 12.94
C ASP A 82 -6.19 8.32 12.88
N ALA A 83 -5.21 7.74 12.18
CA ALA A 83 -3.89 8.34 12.00
C ALA A 83 -3.91 9.62 11.15
N ALA A 84 -4.88 9.76 10.25
CA ALA A 84 -5.06 10.93 9.39
C ALA A 84 -5.84 12.07 10.06
N ALA A 85 -6.58 11.79 11.14
CA ALA A 85 -7.56 12.72 11.72
C ALA A 85 -6.95 14.03 12.25
N SER A 86 -5.68 14.04 12.64
CA SER A 86 -5.03 15.18 13.30
C SER A 86 -3.96 15.88 12.47
N SER A 87 -3.78 15.53 11.20
CA SER A 87 -2.70 16.08 10.37
C SER A 87 -3.00 15.99 8.89
N ASN A 88 -2.43 16.91 8.10
CA ASN A 88 -2.36 16.75 6.65
C ASN A 88 -1.46 15.55 6.32
N VAL A 89 -2.02 14.56 5.63
CA VAL A 89 -1.32 13.32 5.28
C VAL A 89 -1.41 13.03 3.79
N VAL A 90 -0.33 12.45 3.26
CA VAL A 90 -0.35 11.79 1.97
C VAL A 90 -0.47 10.30 2.22
N VAL A 91 -1.51 9.67 1.68
CA VAL A 91 -1.78 8.24 1.82
C VAL A 91 -1.69 7.56 0.46
N ASP A 92 -1.02 6.39 0.41
CA ASP A 92 -0.88 5.59 -0.80
C ASP A 92 -1.61 4.24 -0.66
N GLY A 93 -2.28 3.81 -1.73
CA GLY A 93 -3.02 2.54 -1.76
C GLY A 93 -3.90 2.40 -2.99
N ARG A 94 -4.59 1.27 -3.11
CA ARG A 94 -5.41 0.94 -4.30
C ARG A 94 -6.81 1.56 -4.28
N ASP A 95 -7.38 1.72 -3.09
CA ASP A 95 -8.77 2.12 -2.84
C ASP A 95 -8.86 3.34 -1.89
N MET A 96 -7.79 4.13 -1.78
CA MET A 96 -7.73 5.27 -0.85
C MET A 96 -8.78 6.33 -1.19
N GLY A 97 -8.86 6.77 -2.46
CA GLY A 97 -9.81 7.82 -2.87
C GLY A 97 -11.26 7.34 -3.08
N THR A 98 -11.52 6.03 -3.06
CA THR A 98 -12.85 5.45 -3.30
C THR A 98 -13.49 4.83 -2.07
N VAL A 99 -12.68 4.29 -1.14
CA VAL A 99 -13.17 3.55 0.03
C VAL A 99 -12.69 4.18 1.33
N VAL A 100 -11.38 4.48 1.45
CA VAL A 100 -10.81 4.90 2.74
C VAL A 100 -11.09 6.38 3.02
N PHE A 101 -10.83 7.25 2.04
CA PHE A 101 -11.02 8.69 2.06
C PHE A 101 -11.79 9.16 0.81
N PRO A 102 -13.09 8.82 0.71
CA PRO A 102 -13.93 9.28 -0.40
C PRO A 102 -14.12 10.80 -0.42
N GLU A 103 -13.84 11.49 0.69
CA GLU A 103 -13.92 12.96 0.79
C GLU A 103 -12.51 13.61 0.85
N ALA A 104 -11.47 12.93 0.37
CA ALA A 104 -10.12 13.51 0.34
C ALA A 104 -10.08 14.78 -0.53
N ASP A 105 -9.38 15.82 -0.04
CA ASP A 105 -9.25 17.12 -0.71
C ASP A 105 -8.64 17.01 -2.13
N LEU A 106 -7.67 16.09 -2.30
CA LEU A 106 -7.06 15.80 -3.59
C LEU A 106 -6.88 14.28 -3.75
N LYS A 107 -7.41 13.74 -4.85
CA LYS A 107 -7.28 12.33 -5.23
C LYS A 107 -6.46 12.19 -6.50
N ILE A 108 -5.48 11.30 -6.47
CA ILE A 108 -4.53 11.11 -7.56
C ILE A 108 -4.51 9.64 -7.93
N PHE A 109 -4.67 9.36 -9.22
CA PHE A 109 -4.55 8.01 -9.77
C PHE A 109 -3.37 7.96 -10.74
N LEU A 110 -2.28 7.34 -10.30
CA LEU A 110 -1.06 7.23 -11.11
C LEU A 110 -1.16 6.03 -12.05
N VAL A 111 -0.97 6.28 -13.34
CA VAL A 111 -0.84 5.24 -14.37
C VAL A 111 0.55 5.28 -14.98
N ALA A 112 0.98 4.15 -15.54
CA ALA A 112 2.19 4.04 -16.34
C ALA A 112 2.12 2.77 -17.17
N ASP A 113 2.78 2.80 -18.33
CA ASP A 113 3.01 1.62 -19.15
C ASP A 113 3.66 0.47 -18.37
N SER A 114 3.26 -0.77 -18.67
CA SER A 114 3.71 -1.96 -17.97
C SER A 114 5.21 -2.22 -18.16
N ARG A 115 5.77 -1.89 -19.32
CA ARG A 115 7.21 -2.01 -19.61
C ARG A 115 8.01 -1.00 -18.79
N GLU A 116 7.55 0.25 -18.69
CA GLU A 116 8.22 1.24 -17.84
C GLU A 116 8.15 0.85 -16.36
N ARG A 117 7.00 0.35 -15.88
CA ARG A 117 6.87 -0.15 -14.51
C ARG A 117 7.83 -1.31 -14.23
N ALA A 118 7.99 -2.22 -15.18
CA ALA A 118 8.95 -3.32 -15.10
C ALA A 118 10.39 -2.78 -15.01
N ALA A 119 10.77 -1.84 -15.89
CA ALA A 119 12.09 -1.22 -15.90
C ALA A 119 12.41 -0.52 -14.56
N ARG A 120 11.48 0.27 -14.01
CA ARG A 120 11.61 0.91 -12.69
C ARG A 120 11.87 -0.11 -11.59
N ARG A 121 11.13 -1.23 -11.60
CA ARG A 121 11.26 -2.26 -10.57
C ARG A 121 12.61 -2.97 -10.63
N LEU A 122 13.11 -3.26 -11.83
CA LEU A 122 14.44 -3.84 -12.02
C LEU A 122 15.54 -2.88 -11.53
N ARG A 123 15.44 -1.57 -11.87
CA ARG A 123 16.34 -0.54 -11.37
C ARG A 123 16.33 -0.46 -9.83
N GLN A 124 15.16 -0.48 -9.20
CA GLN A 124 15.04 -0.47 -7.72
C GLN A 124 15.67 -1.69 -7.05
N ARG A 125 15.68 -2.84 -7.73
CA ARG A 125 16.35 -4.06 -7.25
C ARG A 125 17.85 -4.08 -7.52
N GLY A 126 18.40 -3.06 -8.20
CA GLY A 126 19.78 -3.06 -8.68
C GLY A 126 20.07 -4.17 -9.70
N THR A 127 19.03 -4.69 -10.38
CA THR A 127 19.17 -5.77 -11.35
C THR A 127 19.54 -5.19 -12.73
N PRO A 128 20.59 -5.69 -13.40
CA PRO A 128 20.90 -5.30 -14.76
C PRO A 128 19.69 -5.55 -15.67
N THR A 129 19.31 -4.56 -16.46
CA THR A 129 18.17 -4.70 -17.35
C THR A 129 18.62 -5.45 -18.61
N SER A 130 18.16 -6.69 -18.77
CA SER A 130 18.16 -7.40 -20.04
C SER A 130 16.74 -7.44 -20.60
N GLU A 131 16.58 -7.56 -21.91
CA GLU A 131 15.26 -7.63 -22.54
C GLU A 131 14.42 -8.77 -21.95
N LYS A 132 15.02 -9.95 -21.76
CA LYS A 132 14.34 -11.10 -21.15
C LYS A 132 13.81 -10.79 -19.75
N LEU A 133 14.62 -10.16 -18.89
CA LEU A 133 14.20 -9.83 -17.52
C LEU A 133 13.10 -8.77 -17.51
N LEU A 134 13.16 -7.83 -18.46
CA LEU A 134 12.15 -6.80 -18.63
C LEU A 134 10.81 -7.40 -19.04
N ASP A 135 10.81 -8.31 -20.02
CA ASP A 135 9.60 -8.98 -20.49
C ASP A 135 9.00 -9.89 -19.40
N ASP A 136 9.83 -10.65 -18.68
CA ASP A 136 9.40 -11.50 -17.55
C ASP A 136 8.74 -10.67 -16.44
N GLU A 137 9.33 -9.53 -16.06
CA GLU A 137 8.77 -8.66 -15.02
C GLU A 137 7.52 -7.92 -15.50
N MET A 138 7.46 -7.54 -16.78
CA MET A 138 6.28 -6.95 -17.41
C MET A 138 5.09 -7.92 -17.36
N LEU A 139 5.29 -9.20 -17.73
CA LEU A 139 4.25 -10.23 -17.66
C LEU A 139 3.71 -10.40 -16.22
N ARG A 140 4.61 -10.48 -15.22
CA ARG A 140 4.20 -10.55 -13.80
C ARG A 140 3.38 -9.34 -13.36
N ILE A 141 3.71 -8.15 -13.86
CA ILE A 141 2.97 -6.93 -13.57
C ILE A 141 1.57 -7.01 -14.20
N ILE A 142 1.46 -7.42 -15.46
CA ILE A 142 0.18 -7.57 -16.16
C ILE A 142 -0.72 -8.57 -15.43
N GLU A 143 -0.20 -9.75 -15.06
CA GLU A 143 -0.94 -10.76 -14.31
C GLU A 143 -1.43 -10.25 -12.95
N ARG A 144 -0.60 -9.45 -12.27
CA ARG A 144 -0.97 -8.84 -11.00
C ARG A 144 -2.06 -7.79 -11.19
N ASP A 145 -1.92 -6.92 -12.18
CA ASP A 145 -2.90 -5.87 -12.46
C ASP A 145 -4.25 -6.46 -12.87
N ALA A 146 -4.27 -7.54 -13.65
CA ALA A 146 -5.49 -8.26 -14.00
C ALA A 146 -6.22 -8.81 -12.76
N ARG A 147 -5.48 -9.34 -11.77
CA ARG A 147 -6.06 -9.79 -10.49
C ARG A 147 -6.59 -8.63 -9.65
N ASP A 148 -5.88 -7.50 -9.65
CA ASP A 148 -6.18 -6.32 -8.84
C ASP A 148 -7.16 -5.36 -9.52
N ALA A 149 -7.56 -5.61 -10.78
CA ALA A 149 -8.35 -4.71 -11.62
C ALA A 149 -9.69 -4.32 -10.98
N ARG A 150 -10.37 -5.27 -10.32
CA ARG A 150 -11.64 -5.00 -9.63
C ARG A 150 -11.50 -4.09 -8.41
N GLN A 151 -10.30 -4.02 -7.82
CA GLN A 151 -10.02 -3.26 -6.61
C GLN A 151 -9.26 -1.97 -6.88
N THR A 152 -8.81 -1.74 -8.11
CA THR A 152 -7.98 -0.60 -8.50
C THR A 152 -8.73 0.24 -9.53
N VAL A 153 -9.83 0.85 -9.10
CA VAL A 153 -10.66 1.73 -9.92
C VAL A 153 -10.42 3.17 -9.45
N PRO A 154 -10.11 4.13 -10.34
CA PRO A 154 -9.97 5.53 -9.96
C PRO A 154 -11.29 6.05 -9.39
N ALA A 155 -11.22 6.95 -8.41
CA ALA A 155 -12.38 7.73 -8.00
C ALA A 155 -12.84 8.61 -9.17
N ALA A 156 -14.14 8.92 -9.23
CA ALA A 156 -14.72 9.71 -10.32
C ALA A 156 -14.09 11.12 -10.45
N ASP A 157 -13.64 11.66 -9.32
CA ASP A 157 -12.99 12.96 -9.18
C ASP A 157 -11.46 12.87 -9.05
N ALA A 158 -10.87 11.70 -9.29
CA ALA A 158 -9.41 11.55 -9.23
C ALA A 158 -8.72 12.18 -10.46
N ALA A 159 -7.66 12.94 -10.20
CA ALA A 159 -6.74 13.38 -11.25
C ALA A 159 -5.90 12.17 -11.72
N ILE A 160 -6.08 11.77 -12.99
CA ILE A 160 -5.27 10.72 -13.60
C ILE A 160 -3.97 11.32 -14.10
N ILE A 161 -2.84 10.78 -13.63
CA ILE A 161 -1.50 11.23 -14.05
C ILE A 161 -0.77 10.05 -14.68
N ASP A 162 -0.48 10.17 -15.97
CA ASP A 162 0.42 9.25 -16.65
C ASP A 162 1.88 9.61 -16.32
N THR A 163 2.55 8.67 -15.66
CA THR A 163 3.93 8.82 -15.23
C THR A 163 4.92 8.13 -16.15
N THR A 164 4.49 7.53 -17.27
CA THR A 164 5.33 6.69 -18.16
C THR A 164 6.64 7.37 -18.53
N SER A 165 6.58 8.63 -18.97
CA SER A 165 7.77 9.39 -19.38
C SER A 165 8.27 10.38 -18.32
N LEU A 166 7.72 10.33 -17.11
CA LEU A 166 8.06 11.28 -16.04
C LEU A 166 9.11 10.70 -15.09
N THR A 167 10.13 11.49 -14.79
CA THR A 167 11.03 11.27 -13.66
C THR A 167 10.30 11.42 -12.33
N GLN A 168 10.87 10.91 -11.24
CA GLN A 168 10.27 11.06 -9.90
C GLN A 168 10.08 12.53 -9.51
N ARG A 169 11.03 13.40 -9.88
CA ARG A 169 10.94 14.84 -9.61
C ARG A 169 9.75 15.47 -10.35
N GLU A 170 9.60 15.18 -11.64
CA GLU A 170 8.47 15.69 -12.45
C GLU A 170 7.12 15.16 -11.96
N GLN A 171 7.07 13.91 -11.47
CA GLN A 171 5.87 13.36 -10.84
C GLN A 171 5.47 14.16 -9.59
N VAL A 172 6.45 14.45 -8.71
CA VAL A 172 6.20 15.25 -7.50
C VAL A 172 5.76 16.67 -7.86
N GLU A 173 6.45 17.33 -8.80
CA GLU A 173 6.09 18.67 -9.26
C GLU A 173 4.67 18.71 -9.83
N ARG A 174 4.28 17.72 -10.63
CA ARG A 174 2.92 17.63 -11.18
C ARG A 174 1.86 17.53 -10.09
N ILE A 175 2.11 16.71 -9.06
CA ILE A 175 1.21 16.53 -7.92
C ILE A 175 1.10 17.81 -7.09
N VAL A 176 2.22 18.47 -6.80
CA VAL A 176 2.23 19.71 -6.02
C VAL A 176 1.50 20.84 -6.75
N ASN A 177 1.69 20.97 -8.07
CA ASN A 177 0.98 21.98 -8.85
C ASN A 177 -0.53 21.77 -8.84
N LEU A 178 -1.00 20.52 -8.94
CA LEU A 178 -2.43 20.21 -8.84
C LEU A 178 -3.01 20.62 -7.47
N TRP A 179 -2.26 20.41 -6.39
CA TRP A 179 -2.68 20.86 -5.06
C TRP A 179 -2.80 22.38 -4.97
N ILE A 180 -1.80 23.11 -5.49
CA ILE A 180 -1.80 24.58 -5.49
C ILE A 180 -2.97 25.14 -6.32
N GLU A 181 -3.23 24.56 -7.49
CA GLU A 181 -4.34 24.96 -8.37
C GLU A 181 -5.72 24.74 -7.75
N GLN A 182 -5.90 23.72 -6.91
CA GLN A 182 -7.17 23.44 -6.22
C GLN A 182 -7.35 24.22 -4.91
N SER A 183 -6.25 24.60 -4.26
CA SER A 183 -6.27 25.28 -2.96
C SER A 183 -6.25 26.81 -3.05
N GLY A 184 -5.99 27.36 -4.25
CA GLY A 184 -5.99 28.80 -4.53
C GLY A 184 -7.33 29.29 -5.04
#